data_AF-A0A6C0K7L8-F1
#
_entry.id   AF-A0A6C0K7L8-F1
#
_cell.length_a   1.000
_cell.length_b   1.000
_cell.length_c   1.000
_cell.angle_alpha   90.00
_cell.angle_beta   90.00
_cell.angle_gamma   90.00
#
_symmetry.space_group_name_H-M   'P 1'
#
loop_
_entity.id
_entity.type
_entity.pdbx_description
1 polymer ?
#
loop_
_entity_poly.entity_id
_entity_poly.type
_entity_poly.pdbx_seq_one_letter_code
_entity_poly.pdbx_strand_id
1 'polypeptide(L)'
;MESSLPVFSIGRAPKKNKYAKNSKKKVAKESKGIKSIKNKKTKAKTPTIVFTVKFNPYTGRRMFLPDAVEDSKDIQTMFNQIMSRSVLNPIEESTVVEATQLSFYTIFTKKRIIKKGSAPVETTKWNGPISVQNYINNGINNQVLKWIKVREYLSKMPFVFGKLNRFIHYWRAKRCIRNVKNIEDIATMEVPTQPVYIIDYATRCSYVFQAITLKKAMEHRLLQSDWMFVDAAEPVNPFTNISLTRCQLYSVISQLQKYYHFSWILDRYKSAGFSITYFTLYYQQMLKIEAIKNHFTNEKDLANETVIDFFNSYADDVDFPTERKLRVYHLIRTNPCHSLTKQWYSLAKEYYISEQLNDLTRIALLTCYITSLLNNSYILTV
;
A
#
# COMPACT_ATOMS: atom_id res chain seq x y z
N MET A 1 -54.41 -15.44 -29.70
CA MET A 1 -53.30 -14.97 -30.55
C MET A 1 -52.09 -14.84 -29.67
N GLU A 2 -51.26 -15.87 -29.73
CA GLU A 2 -50.09 -16.11 -28.89
C GLU A 2 -48.90 -15.30 -29.43
N SER A 3 -48.25 -14.51 -28.58
CA SER A 3 -46.96 -13.89 -28.86
C SER A 3 -45.90 -14.52 -27.97
N SER A 4 -45.14 -15.45 -28.56
CA SER A 4 -44.06 -16.19 -27.94
C SER A 4 -42.84 -15.30 -27.69
N LEU A 5 -42.34 -15.33 -26.45
CA LEU A 5 -41.09 -14.70 -26.04
C LEU A 5 -39.88 -15.49 -26.55
N PRO A 6 -38.78 -14.83 -26.96
CA PRO A 6 -37.58 -15.53 -27.41
C PRO A 6 -36.79 -16.13 -26.24
N VAL A 7 -36.54 -17.44 -26.34
CA VAL A 7 -35.66 -18.22 -25.46
C VAL A 7 -34.20 -18.01 -25.90
N PHE A 8 -33.39 -17.35 -25.06
CA PHE A 8 -31.94 -17.29 -25.27
C PHE A 8 -31.24 -18.48 -24.62
N SER A 9 -30.63 -19.30 -25.47
CA SER A 9 -29.89 -20.50 -25.09
C SER A 9 -28.47 -20.18 -24.62
N ILE A 10 -28.09 -20.79 -23.49
CA ILE A 10 -26.77 -20.71 -22.86
C ILE A 10 -25.76 -21.47 -23.72
N GLY A 11 -24.92 -20.73 -24.45
CA GLY A 11 -23.87 -21.26 -25.33
C GLY A 11 -22.46 -21.14 -24.76
N ARG A 12 -21.94 -22.25 -24.24
CA ARG A 12 -20.55 -22.78 -24.24
C ARG A 12 -19.34 -21.84 -23.98
N ALA A 13 -18.51 -22.29 -23.04
CA ALA A 13 -17.19 -21.76 -22.69
C ALA A 13 -16.18 -21.72 -23.87
N PRO A 14 -15.20 -20.80 -23.85
CA PRO A 14 -14.29 -20.56 -24.98
C PRO A 14 -13.29 -21.70 -25.23
N LYS A 15 -13.10 -22.00 -26.52
CA LYS A 15 -12.06 -22.94 -27.02
C LYS A 15 -10.67 -22.34 -26.80
N LYS A 16 -9.74 -23.18 -26.30
CA LYS A 16 -8.31 -22.87 -26.10
C LYS A 16 -7.65 -22.42 -27.41
N ASN A 17 -7.05 -21.23 -27.42
CA ASN A 17 -6.22 -20.76 -28.53
C ASN A 17 -4.95 -21.62 -28.67
N LYS A 18 -4.77 -22.22 -29.86
CA LYS A 18 -3.67 -23.11 -30.24
C LYS A 18 -2.47 -22.40 -30.91
N TYR A 19 -2.39 -21.07 -30.87
CA TYR A 19 -1.32 -20.31 -31.52
C TYR A 19 -0.42 -19.60 -30.50
N ALA A 20 0.55 -20.35 -29.97
CA ALA A 20 1.72 -19.80 -29.27
C ALA A 20 2.89 -20.81 -29.31
N LYS A 21 3.25 -21.25 -30.52
CA LYS A 21 4.50 -21.96 -30.79
C LYS A 21 4.98 -21.47 -32.14
N ASN A 22 5.90 -20.50 -32.14
CA ASN A 22 6.95 -20.26 -33.15
C ASN A 22 7.59 -18.88 -32.94
N SER A 23 8.51 -18.77 -31.98
CA SER A 23 9.50 -17.68 -31.93
C SER A 23 10.69 -18.05 -31.03
N LYS A 24 11.31 -19.20 -31.31
CA LYS A 24 12.65 -19.53 -30.79
C LYS A 24 13.43 -20.24 -31.88
N LYS A 25 13.99 -19.48 -32.82
CA LYS A 25 15.12 -19.86 -33.69
C LYS A 25 15.52 -18.64 -34.52
N LYS A 26 16.84 -18.40 -34.60
CA LYS A 26 17.54 -17.22 -35.17
C LYS A 26 17.57 -16.06 -34.16
N VAL A 27 18.70 -15.54 -33.68
CA VAL A 27 20.00 -15.33 -34.32
C VAL A 27 21.10 -15.54 -33.27
N ALA A 28 21.90 -16.58 -33.46
CA ALA A 28 23.27 -16.64 -33.00
C ALA A 28 24.12 -16.29 -34.22
N LYS A 29 24.75 -15.11 -34.21
CA LYS A 29 25.93 -14.70 -34.99
C LYS A 29 26.06 -13.19 -34.85
N GLU A 30 26.99 -12.78 -34.00
CA GLU A 30 27.96 -11.71 -34.30
C GLU A 30 28.87 -11.54 -33.09
N SER A 31 29.99 -12.24 -33.16
CA SER A 31 31.20 -11.91 -32.44
C SER A 31 32.00 -10.93 -33.29
N LYS A 32 32.49 -9.85 -32.66
CA LYS A 32 33.83 -9.22 -32.78
C LYS A 32 33.73 -7.71 -32.57
N GLY A 33 34.52 -7.20 -31.63
CA GLY A 33 34.73 -5.76 -31.48
C GLY A 33 35.19 -5.33 -30.09
N ILE A 34 36.44 -5.64 -29.75
CA ILE A 34 37.15 -5.14 -28.57
C ILE A 34 37.40 -3.63 -28.70
N LYS A 35 37.05 -2.83 -27.69
CA LYS A 35 37.86 -1.69 -27.23
C LYS A 35 37.77 -1.56 -25.71
N SER A 36 38.92 -1.72 -25.06
CA SER A 36 39.11 -1.59 -23.61
C SER A 36 39.02 -0.13 -23.17
N ILE A 37 38.03 0.21 -22.36
CA ILE A 37 37.97 1.49 -21.65
C ILE A 37 38.61 1.27 -20.27
N LYS A 38 39.74 1.93 -20.03
CA LYS A 38 40.42 1.99 -18.73
C LYS A 38 39.58 2.83 -17.76
N ASN A 39 38.84 2.20 -16.86
CA ASN A 39 38.18 2.89 -15.76
C ASN A 39 39.13 3.05 -14.57
N LYS A 40 39.50 4.31 -14.29
CA LYS A 40 40.15 4.75 -13.05
C LYS A 40 39.26 4.41 -11.86
N LYS A 41 39.78 3.63 -10.91
CA LYS A 41 39.13 3.36 -9.61
C LYS A 41 39.34 4.55 -8.67
N THR A 42 38.38 5.46 -8.59
CA THR A 42 38.22 6.36 -7.44
C THR A 42 37.46 5.63 -6.34
N LYS A 43 38.12 5.38 -5.20
CA LYS A 43 37.51 4.80 -3.99
C LYS A 43 36.60 5.84 -3.34
N ALA A 44 35.33 5.89 -3.74
CA ALA A 44 34.29 6.53 -2.94
C ALA A 44 33.84 5.56 -1.83
N LYS A 45 34.00 5.98 -0.57
CA LYS A 45 33.44 5.27 0.59
C LYS A 45 31.93 5.45 0.57
N THR A 46 31.18 4.41 0.19
CA THR A 46 29.73 4.37 0.37
C THR A 46 29.42 4.16 1.86
N PRO A 47 28.58 5.01 2.48
CA PRO A 47 28.08 4.74 3.82
C PRO A 47 27.23 3.47 3.79
N THR A 48 27.64 2.47 4.56
CA THR A 48 26.92 1.22 4.73
C THR A 48 25.71 1.49 5.62
N ILE A 49 24.58 1.84 5.01
CA ILE A 49 23.30 1.91 5.73
C ILE A 49 22.90 0.47 6.04
N VAL A 50 23.14 0.05 7.28
CA VAL A 50 22.70 -1.23 7.80
C VAL A 50 21.19 -1.14 8.02
N PHE A 51 20.42 -1.67 7.08
CA PHE A 51 18.98 -1.87 7.29
C PHE A 51 18.79 -2.98 8.32
N THR A 52 18.56 -2.62 9.58
CA THR A 52 18.01 -3.56 10.57
C THR A 52 16.53 -3.75 10.30
N VAL A 53 16.20 -4.58 9.31
CA VAL A 53 14.85 -5.09 9.13
C VAL A 53 14.60 -6.04 10.30
N LYS A 54 13.78 -5.62 11.29
CA LYS A 54 13.29 -6.53 12.33
C LYS A 54 12.45 -7.62 11.65
N PHE A 55 13.06 -8.79 11.43
CA PHE A 55 12.38 -9.95 10.90
C PHE A 55 11.55 -10.59 12.01
N ASN A 56 10.21 -10.51 11.88
CA ASN A 56 9.31 -11.21 12.78
C ASN A 56 9.27 -12.69 12.39
N PRO A 57 9.67 -13.63 13.28
CA PRO A 57 9.67 -15.05 12.96
C PRO A 57 8.26 -15.56 12.69
N TYR A 58 8.14 -16.47 11.71
CA TYR A 58 6.88 -17.13 11.36
C TYR A 58 6.39 -18.01 12.52
N THR A 59 5.27 -17.64 13.13
CA THR A 59 4.63 -18.35 14.26
C THR A 59 3.61 -19.42 13.82
N GLY A 60 3.67 -19.86 12.55
CA GLY A 60 2.74 -20.86 12.02
C GLY A 60 3.00 -22.29 12.48
N ARG A 61 2.19 -23.24 12.00
CA ARG A 61 2.29 -24.67 12.35
C ARG A 61 3.70 -25.21 12.05
N ARG A 62 4.24 -26.03 12.97
CA ARG A 62 5.51 -26.75 12.80
C ARG A 62 5.51 -27.48 11.46
N MET A 63 6.55 -27.24 10.66
CA MET A 63 6.72 -27.89 9.37
C MET A 63 7.70 -29.05 9.52
N PHE A 64 7.31 -30.21 9.01
CA PHE A 64 8.13 -31.41 8.98
C PHE A 64 8.57 -31.70 7.55
N LEU A 65 9.73 -32.35 7.37
CA LEU A 65 10.06 -32.96 6.09
C LEU A 65 8.99 -34.02 5.78
N PRO A 66 8.43 -34.08 4.55
CA PRO A 66 7.45 -35.10 4.21
C PRO A 66 8.06 -36.51 4.36
N ASP A 67 7.32 -37.44 4.97
CA ASP A 67 7.78 -38.82 5.19
C ASP A 67 8.13 -39.57 3.89
N ALA A 68 7.59 -39.11 2.75
CA ALA A 68 7.88 -39.64 1.42
C ALA A 68 9.31 -39.33 0.92
N VAL A 69 10.06 -38.46 1.61
CA VAL A 69 11.46 -38.20 1.31
C VAL A 69 12.32 -39.24 2.03
N GLU A 70 12.64 -40.32 1.31
CA GLU A 70 13.57 -41.35 1.76
C GLU A 70 14.99 -40.77 1.85
N ASP A 71 15.34 -40.25 3.03
CA ASP A 71 16.69 -39.80 3.34
C ASP A 71 17.02 -40.23 4.78
N SER A 72 18.29 -40.12 5.18
CA SER A 72 18.70 -40.54 6.52
C SER A 72 17.92 -39.81 7.63
N LYS A 73 17.57 -40.52 8.70
CA LYS A 73 16.91 -39.95 9.89
C LYS A 73 17.65 -38.73 10.44
N ASP A 74 18.97 -38.68 10.29
CA ASP A 74 19.81 -37.54 10.66
C ASP A 74 19.47 -36.27 9.85
N ILE A 75 19.32 -36.39 8.53
CA ILE A 75 18.93 -35.27 7.66
C ILE A 75 17.52 -34.78 8.03
N GLN A 76 16.59 -35.70 8.28
CA GLN A 76 15.23 -35.38 8.70
C GLN A 76 15.20 -34.65 10.04
N THR A 77 15.96 -35.13 11.04
CA THR A 77 16.05 -34.48 12.35
C THR A 77 16.71 -33.11 12.27
N MET A 78 17.79 -32.96 11.50
CA MET A 78 18.44 -31.67 11.25
C MET A 78 17.50 -30.68 10.56
N PHE A 79 16.77 -31.13 9.54
CA PHE A 79 15.75 -30.31 8.87
C PHE A 79 14.65 -29.87 9.84
N ASN A 80 14.08 -30.82 10.59
CA ASN A 80 13.01 -30.55 11.55
C ASN A 80 13.49 -29.62 12.69
N GLN A 81 14.76 -29.69 13.10
CA GLN A 81 15.35 -28.76 14.07
C GLN A 81 15.38 -27.32 13.55
N ILE A 82 15.72 -27.12 12.28
CA ILE A 82 15.72 -25.78 11.65
C ILE A 82 14.30 -25.25 11.53
N MET A 83 13.35 -26.09 11.11
CA MET A 83 11.96 -25.69 10.89
C MET A 83 11.15 -25.51 12.18
N SER A 84 11.60 -26.10 13.30
CA SER A 84 10.94 -26.01 14.62
C SER A 84 11.45 -24.86 15.50
N ARG A 85 12.62 -24.29 15.17
CA ARG A 85 13.19 -23.15 15.90
C ARG A 85 12.98 -21.84 15.14
N SER A 86 12.83 -20.73 15.85
CA SER A 86 12.82 -19.35 15.34
C SER A 86 14.17 -18.88 14.75
N VAL A 87 14.91 -19.83 14.16
CA VAL A 87 16.36 -19.83 13.94
C VAL A 87 16.62 -19.76 12.44
N LEU A 88 16.30 -18.62 11.84
CA LEU A 88 16.93 -18.20 10.58
C LEU A 88 18.16 -17.31 10.85
N ASN A 89 18.19 -16.56 11.96
CA ASN A 89 19.38 -15.82 12.40
C ASN A 89 20.61 -16.73 12.62
N PRO A 90 20.45 -17.96 13.16
CA PRO A 90 21.58 -18.86 13.34
C PRO A 90 21.96 -19.67 12.11
N ILE A 91 21.36 -19.48 10.93
CA ILE A 91 21.95 -20.03 9.69
C ILE A 91 23.10 -19.12 9.21
N GLU A 92 22.98 -17.81 9.44
CA GLU A 92 24.10 -16.88 9.30
C GLU A 92 25.13 -17.09 10.42
N GLU A 93 24.69 -17.28 11.68
CA GLU A 93 25.61 -17.63 12.77
C GLU A 93 26.11 -19.09 12.68
N SER A 94 25.46 -20.02 11.96
CA SER A 94 25.96 -21.40 11.84
C SER A 94 27.12 -21.52 10.87
N THR A 95 27.35 -20.54 10.00
CA THR A 95 28.64 -20.42 9.31
C THR A 95 29.76 -20.07 10.30
N VAL A 96 29.43 -19.35 11.38
CA VAL A 96 30.32 -19.16 12.55
C VAL A 96 30.33 -20.42 13.41
N VAL A 97 29.24 -21.20 13.48
CA VAL A 97 29.23 -22.49 14.18
C VAL A 97 30.07 -23.55 13.47
N GLU A 98 30.09 -23.61 12.14
CA GLU A 98 31.02 -24.42 11.34
C GLU A 98 32.46 -24.04 11.67
N ALA A 99 32.77 -22.74 11.81
CA ALA A 99 34.05 -22.28 12.33
C ALA A 99 34.30 -22.69 13.81
N THR A 100 33.27 -22.72 14.67
CA THR A 100 33.41 -23.15 16.08
C THR A 100 33.40 -24.67 16.31
N GLN A 101 32.81 -25.49 15.44
CA GLN A 101 32.86 -26.95 15.51
C GLN A 101 34.18 -27.49 14.93
N LEU A 102 34.70 -26.86 13.87
CA LEU A 102 36.12 -26.96 13.52
C LEU A 102 37.01 -26.44 14.67
N SER A 103 36.54 -25.44 15.45
CA SER A 103 37.25 -25.00 16.65
C SER A 103 37.23 -26.04 17.79
N PHE A 104 36.19 -26.86 17.94
CA PHE A 104 36.11 -27.86 19.00
C PHE A 104 37.15 -28.97 18.86
N TYR A 105 37.53 -29.31 17.62
CA TYR A 105 38.66 -30.22 17.37
C TYR A 105 40.03 -29.52 17.50
N THR A 106 40.09 -28.19 17.42
CA THR A 106 41.30 -27.41 17.77
C THR A 106 41.33 -26.97 19.26
N ILE A 107 40.24 -27.12 20.02
CA ILE A 107 40.20 -26.81 21.46
C ILE A 107 40.99 -27.83 22.29
N PHE A 108 41.25 -29.04 21.76
CA PHE A 108 42.24 -29.94 22.35
C PHE A 108 43.70 -29.50 22.13
N THR A 109 43.94 -28.46 21.32
CA THR A 109 45.20 -27.71 21.32
C THR A 109 45.07 -26.42 22.14
N LYS A 110 45.11 -26.57 23.46
CA LYS A 110 45.37 -25.53 24.48
C LYS A 110 44.64 -24.19 24.32
N LYS A 111 43.52 -24.05 25.03
CA LYS A 111 43.03 -22.75 25.51
C LYS A 111 43.99 -22.21 26.59
N ARG A 112 45.18 -21.73 26.21
CA ARG A 112 46.05 -20.93 27.10
C ARG A 112 45.61 -19.47 26.97
N ILE A 113 45.22 -18.88 28.09
CA ILE A 113 44.80 -17.49 28.25
C ILE A 113 45.82 -16.57 27.55
N ILE A 114 45.41 -15.93 26.46
CA ILE A 114 46.24 -14.98 25.72
C ILE A 114 46.33 -13.71 26.57
N LYS A 115 47.52 -13.44 27.13
CA LYS A 115 47.83 -12.10 27.64
C LYS A 115 47.83 -11.13 26.45
N LYS A 116 47.11 -10.00 26.55
CA LYS A 116 47.10 -8.94 25.54
C LYS A 116 48.55 -8.54 25.21
N GLY A 117 49.00 -8.80 23.98
CA GLY A 117 50.29 -8.35 23.46
C GLY A 117 51.20 -9.43 22.85
N SER A 118 50.90 -10.73 22.99
CA SER A 118 51.71 -11.77 22.34
C SER A 118 51.29 -12.03 20.89
N ALA A 119 52.27 -12.17 20.00
CA ALA A 119 52.09 -12.55 18.59
C ALA A 119 51.17 -13.79 18.45
N PRO A 120 50.34 -13.88 17.39
CA PRO A 120 49.45 -15.01 17.18
C PRO A 120 50.29 -16.30 17.15
N VAL A 121 50.15 -17.12 18.18
CA VAL A 121 50.78 -18.44 18.21
C VAL A 121 50.13 -19.25 17.11
N GLU A 122 50.92 -19.61 16.09
CA GLU A 122 50.49 -20.53 15.05
C GLU A 122 49.98 -21.80 15.73
N THR A 123 48.69 -22.07 15.57
CA THR A 123 48.07 -23.29 16.07
C THR A 123 48.73 -24.46 15.36
N THR A 124 49.65 -25.15 16.03
CA THR A 124 50.27 -26.36 15.49
C THR A 124 49.16 -27.37 15.25
N LYS A 125 48.86 -27.64 13.97
CA LYS A 125 47.88 -28.65 13.57
C LYS A 125 48.25 -29.96 14.26
N TRP A 126 47.25 -30.62 14.86
CA TRP A 126 47.45 -31.90 15.52
C TRP A 126 47.88 -32.95 14.48
N ASN A 127 49.13 -33.38 14.55
CA ASN A 127 49.71 -34.41 13.69
C ASN A 127 49.47 -35.81 14.28
N GLY A 128 48.20 -36.13 14.54
CA GLY A 128 47.83 -37.49 14.94
C GLY A 128 48.10 -38.53 13.85
N PRO A 129 47.95 -39.83 14.17
CA PRO A 129 48.05 -40.89 13.17
C PRO A 129 47.15 -40.62 11.97
N ILE A 130 47.67 -40.85 10.76
CA ILE A 130 46.98 -40.57 9.49
C ILE A 130 45.59 -41.24 9.44
N SER A 131 45.45 -42.44 10.02
CA SER A 131 44.19 -43.15 10.12
C SER A 131 43.12 -42.38 10.91
N VAL A 132 43.50 -41.76 12.03
CA VAL A 132 42.59 -40.98 12.87
C VAL A 132 42.23 -39.65 12.22
N GLN A 133 43.20 -38.99 11.57
CA GLN A 133 42.93 -37.78 10.79
C GLN A 133 41.95 -38.06 9.64
N ASN A 134 42.13 -39.17 8.92
CA ASN A 134 41.22 -39.58 7.85
C ASN A 134 39.81 -39.89 8.38
N TYR A 135 39.69 -40.54 9.54
CA TYR A 135 38.40 -40.80 10.17
C TYR A 135 37.67 -39.50 10.53
N ILE A 136 38.37 -38.54 11.14
CA ILE A 136 37.82 -37.22 11.49
C ILE A 136 37.39 -36.45 10.23
N ASN A 137 38.26 -36.40 9.22
CA ASN A 137 37.96 -35.73 7.95
C ASN A 137 36.75 -36.36 7.26
N ASN A 138 36.62 -37.67 7.27
CA ASN A 138 35.45 -38.37 6.74
C ASN A 138 34.18 -38.03 7.54
N GLY A 139 34.27 -37.94 8.87
CA GLY A 139 33.16 -37.50 9.72
C GLY A 139 32.69 -36.08 9.39
N ILE A 140 33.62 -35.14 9.23
CA ILE A 140 33.34 -33.76 8.84
C ILE A 140 32.72 -33.71 7.44
N ASN A 141 33.33 -34.37 6.46
CA ASN A 141 32.81 -34.43 5.10
C ASN A 141 31.39 -35.00 5.05
N ASN A 142 31.11 -36.05 5.83
CA ASN A 142 29.77 -36.63 5.93
C ASN A 142 28.76 -35.64 6.55
N GLN A 143 29.15 -34.86 7.56
CA GLN A 143 28.28 -33.81 8.12
C GLN A 143 28.01 -32.69 7.11
N VAL A 144 29.04 -32.24 6.38
CA VAL A 144 28.90 -31.22 5.33
C VAL A 144 27.96 -31.70 4.23
N LEU A 145 28.10 -32.94 3.77
CA LEU A 145 27.21 -33.53 2.76
C LEU A 145 25.75 -33.59 3.25
N LYS A 146 25.52 -33.95 4.53
CA LYS A 146 24.18 -33.93 5.14
C LYS A 146 23.60 -32.50 5.16
N TRP A 147 24.38 -31.49 5.53
CA TRP A 147 23.95 -30.08 5.54
C TRP A 147 23.66 -29.53 4.14
N ILE A 148 24.47 -29.89 3.14
CA ILE A 148 24.22 -29.52 1.74
C ILE A 148 22.86 -30.05 1.29
N LYS A 149 22.52 -31.31 1.60
CA LYS A 149 21.19 -31.87 1.32
C LYS A 149 20.07 -31.14 2.06
N VAL A 150 20.22 -30.86 3.35
CA VAL A 150 19.25 -30.08 4.13
C VAL A 150 19.00 -28.70 3.50
N ARG A 151 20.06 -28.02 3.05
CA ARG A 151 19.97 -26.73 2.34
C ARG A 151 19.25 -26.88 1.00
N GLU A 152 19.51 -27.95 0.28
CA GLU A 152 18.80 -28.24 -0.97
C GLU A 152 17.29 -28.37 -0.73
N TYR A 153 16.87 -29.09 0.32
CA TYR A 153 15.46 -29.17 0.72
C TYR A 153 14.89 -27.81 1.12
N LEU A 154 15.60 -27.06 1.95
CA LEU A 154 15.19 -25.72 2.39
C LEU A 154 15.07 -24.74 1.22
N SER A 155 15.90 -24.84 0.18
CA SER A 155 15.79 -23.96 -0.98
C SER A 155 14.56 -24.27 -1.86
N LYS A 156 14.14 -25.54 -1.90
CA LYS A 156 12.93 -25.99 -2.64
C LYS A 156 11.64 -25.69 -1.88
N MET A 157 11.68 -25.64 -0.55
CA MET A 157 10.51 -25.43 0.31
C MET A 157 9.76 -24.10 0.10
N PRO A 158 10.39 -22.92 0.01
CA PRO A 158 9.71 -21.66 -0.25
C PRO A 158 8.87 -21.67 -1.52
N PHE A 159 9.29 -22.43 -2.53
CA PHE A 159 8.53 -22.59 -3.76
C PHE A 159 7.29 -23.45 -3.56
N VAL A 160 7.42 -24.57 -2.85
CA VAL A 160 6.30 -25.46 -2.51
C VAL A 160 5.32 -24.75 -1.60
N PHE A 161 5.79 -24.11 -0.53
CA PHE A 161 4.95 -23.37 0.41
C PHE A 161 4.41 -22.08 -0.17
N GLY A 162 5.16 -21.38 -1.01
CA GLY A 162 4.65 -20.21 -1.73
C GLY A 162 3.49 -20.60 -2.64
N LYS A 163 3.61 -21.72 -3.36
CA LYS A 163 2.52 -22.27 -4.18
C LYS A 163 1.35 -22.77 -3.35
N LEU A 164 1.62 -23.50 -2.26
CA LEU A 164 0.59 -24.05 -1.38
C LEU A 164 -0.17 -22.92 -0.67
N ASN A 165 0.52 -21.91 -0.15
CA ASN A 165 -0.10 -20.74 0.46
C ASN A 165 -0.96 -19.98 -0.55
N ARG A 166 -0.48 -19.78 -1.78
CA ARG A 166 -1.30 -19.20 -2.85
C ARG A 166 -2.56 -20.03 -3.10
N PHE A 167 -2.45 -21.36 -3.12
CA PHE A 167 -3.59 -22.25 -3.28
C PHE A 167 -4.55 -22.17 -2.08
N ILE A 168 -4.06 -22.19 -0.85
CA ILE A 168 -4.85 -22.06 0.38
C ILE A 168 -5.57 -20.71 0.40
N HIS A 169 -4.89 -19.61 0.07
CA HIS A 169 -5.48 -18.28 0.00
C HIS A 169 -6.54 -18.20 -1.09
N TYR A 170 -6.25 -18.73 -2.29
CA TYR A 170 -7.22 -18.81 -3.38
C TYR A 170 -8.46 -19.62 -2.97
N TRP A 171 -8.27 -20.78 -2.32
CA TRP A 171 -9.35 -21.63 -1.83
C TRP A 171 -10.19 -20.92 -0.76
N ARG A 172 -9.54 -20.27 0.22
CA ARG A 172 -10.22 -19.47 1.25
C ARG A 172 -11.01 -18.32 0.64
N ALA A 173 -10.41 -17.56 -0.27
CA ALA A 173 -11.08 -16.47 -0.98
C ALA A 173 -12.30 -16.99 -1.76
N LYS A 174 -12.15 -18.09 -2.52
CA LYS A 174 -13.24 -18.71 -3.27
C LYS A 174 -14.38 -19.17 -2.37
N ARG A 175 -14.08 -19.66 -1.16
CA ARG A 175 -15.09 -20.04 -0.17
C ARG A 175 -15.84 -18.81 0.37
N CYS A 176 -15.14 -17.70 0.62
CA CYS A 176 -15.76 -16.45 1.07
C CYS A 176 -16.66 -15.86 -0.03
N ILE A 177 -16.17 -15.82 -1.28
CA ILE A 177 -16.93 -15.31 -2.46
C ILE A 177 -18.23 -16.09 -2.71
N ARG A 178 -18.27 -17.38 -2.35
CA ARG A 178 -19.51 -18.18 -2.45
C ARG A 178 -20.53 -17.83 -1.37
N ASN A 179 -20.07 -17.33 -0.22
CA ASN A 179 -20.90 -16.95 0.91
C ASN A 179 -21.11 -15.43 0.88
N VAL A 180 -21.91 -14.98 -0.08
CA VAL A 180 -22.26 -13.56 -0.23
C VAL A 180 -23.32 -13.19 0.80
N LYS A 181 -23.11 -12.10 1.54
CA LYS A 181 -24.05 -11.64 2.57
C LYS A 181 -25.15 -10.73 2.07
N ASN A 182 -24.86 -9.89 1.08
CA ASN A 182 -25.82 -8.97 0.49
C ASN A 182 -26.05 -9.30 -0.98
N ILE A 183 -27.32 -9.38 -1.38
CA ILE A 183 -27.71 -9.71 -2.76
C ILE A 183 -27.77 -8.43 -3.60
N GLU A 184 -28.24 -7.34 -3.00
CA GLU A 184 -28.45 -6.03 -3.63
C GLU A 184 -27.43 -5.00 -3.13
N ASP A 185 -27.16 -3.99 -3.96
CA ASP A 185 -26.36 -2.83 -3.58
C ASP A 185 -27.15 -1.93 -2.62
N ILE A 186 -26.50 -1.41 -1.58
CA ILE A 186 -27.16 -0.59 -0.55
C ILE A 186 -27.71 0.71 -1.13
N ALA A 187 -27.06 1.30 -2.15
CA ALA A 187 -27.49 2.58 -2.70
C ALA A 187 -28.51 2.43 -3.83
N THR A 188 -28.34 1.44 -4.72
CA THR A 188 -29.24 1.28 -5.88
C THR A 188 -30.40 0.33 -5.63
N MET A 189 -30.36 -0.50 -4.58
CA MET A 189 -31.34 -1.57 -4.31
C MET A 189 -31.52 -2.54 -5.50
N GLU A 190 -30.48 -2.65 -6.33
CA GLU A 190 -30.44 -3.49 -7.52
C GLU A 190 -29.24 -4.42 -7.45
N VAL A 191 -29.28 -5.49 -8.24
CA VAL A 191 -28.14 -6.41 -8.37
C VAL A 191 -26.99 -5.69 -9.07
N PRO A 192 -25.77 -5.65 -8.49
CA PRO A 192 -24.63 -4.94 -9.08
C PRO A 192 -24.27 -5.44 -10.49
N THR A 193 -24.32 -4.56 -11.48
CA THR A 193 -23.87 -4.82 -12.85
C THR A 193 -22.34 -4.87 -12.94
N GLN A 194 -21.65 -4.09 -12.09
CA GLN A 194 -20.19 -4.05 -11.97
C GLN A 194 -19.79 -4.40 -10.53
N PRO A 195 -19.82 -5.70 -10.19
CA PRO A 195 -19.68 -6.15 -8.81
C PRO A 195 -18.26 -5.98 -8.29
N VAL A 196 -18.11 -5.32 -7.15
CA VAL A 196 -16.87 -5.23 -6.38
C VAL A 196 -17.04 -6.00 -5.08
N TYR A 197 -16.15 -6.96 -4.86
CA TYR A 197 -16.18 -7.87 -3.71
C TYR A 197 -15.26 -7.36 -2.60
N ILE A 198 -15.82 -7.20 -1.40
CA ILE A 198 -15.09 -7.02 -0.14
C ILE A 198 -15.09 -8.36 0.59
N ILE A 199 -13.93 -9.02 0.66
CA ILE A 199 -13.78 -10.34 1.29
C ILE A 199 -13.40 -10.15 2.75
N ASP A 200 -14.20 -10.70 3.67
CA ASP A 200 -13.87 -10.79 5.08
C ASP A 200 -13.46 -12.22 5.44
N TYR A 201 -12.16 -12.38 5.75
CA TYR A 201 -11.60 -13.68 6.12
C TYR A 201 -11.98 -14.12 7.54
N ALA A 202 -12.31 -13.19 8.44
CA ALA A 202 -12.68 -13.52 9.82
C ALA A 202 -14.04 -14.22 9.85
N THR A 203 -15.03 -13.62 9.19
CA THR A 203 -16.40 -14.14 9.08
C THR A 203 -16.60 -15.15 7.95
N ARG A 204 -15.58 -15.31 7.08
CA ARG A 204 -15.60 -16.21 5.91
C ARG A 204 -16.75 -15.92 4.95
N CYS A 205 -17.03 -14.65 4.73
CA CYS A 205 -18.04 -14.19 3.78
C CYS A 205 -17.53 -13.06 2.90
N SER A 206 -18.33 -12.66 1.93
CA SER A 206 -18.05 -11.50 1.08
C SER A 206 -19.26 -10.58 0.96
N TYR A 207 -18.98 -9.30 0.76
CA TYR A 207 -19.96 -8.28 0.46
C TYR A 207 -19.77 -7.81 -0.98
N VAL A 208 -20.86 -7.58 -1.71
CA VAL A 208 -20.83 -7.23 -3.13
C VAL A 208 -21.47 -5.88 -3.33
N PHE A 209 -20.75 -4.95 -3.96
CA PHE A 209 -21.27 -3.60 -4.20
C PHE A 209 -21.17 -3.24 -5.66
N GLN A 210 -21.99 -2.28 -6.09
CA GLN A 210 -21.79 -1.62 -7.37
C GLN A 210 -20.51 -0.77 -7.31
N ALA A 211 -19.66 -0.89 -8.34
CA ALA A 211 -18.36 -0.21 -8.38
C ALA A 211 -18.45 1.30 -8.14
N ILE A 212 -19.41 1.99 -8.76
CA ILE A 212 -19.57 3.45 -8.60
C ILE A 212 -20.03 3.83 -7.19
N THR A 213 -20.93 3.04 -6.58
CA THR A 213 -21.40 3.25 -5.21
C THR A 213 -20.24 3.15 -4.24
N LEU A 214 -19.46 2.07 -4.33
CA LEU A 214 -18.35 1.84 -3.42
C LEU A 214 -17.24 2.89 -3.61
N LYS A 215 -16.94 3.27 -4.86
CA LYS A 215 -15.99 4.36 -5.16
C LYS A 215 -16.41 5.65 -4.44
N LYS A 216 -17.65 6.10 -4.65
CA LYS A 216 -18.17 7.34 -4.05
C LYS A 216 -18.17 7.26 -2.53
N ALA A 217 -18.55 6.13 -1.95
CA ALA A 217 -18.53 5.94 -0.50
C ALA A 217 -17.11 6.07 0.08
N MET A 218 -16.10 5.47 -0.57
CA MET A 218 -14.70 5.60 -0.15
C MET A 218 -14.17 7.02 -0.34
N GLU A 219 -14.47 7.67 -1.47
CA GLU A 219 -14.07 9.06 -1.75
C GLU A 219 -14.69 10.03 -0.74
N HIS A 220 -15.97 9.87 -0.44
CA HIS A 220 -16.67 10.72 0.54
C HIS A 220 -16.00 10.65 1.92
N ARG A 221 -15.56 9.47 2.36
CA ARG A 221 -14.83 9.34 3.64
C ARG A 221 -13.46 10.01 3.59
N LEU A 222 -12.74 9.85 2.48
CA LEU A 222 -11.40 10.43 2.32
C LEU A 222 -11.41 11.95 2.10
N LEU A 223 -12.50 12.48 1.54
CA LEU A 223 -12.74 13.91 1.36
C LEU A 223 -13.65 14.51 2.42
N GLN A 224 -13.90 13.77 3.51
CA GLN A 224 -14.72 14.26 4.59
C GLN A 224 -14.08 15.55 5.15
N SER A 225 -14.91 16.56 5.32
CA SER A 225 -14.53 17.87 5.83
C SER A 225 -15.64 18.38 6.73
N ASP A 226 -15.24 19.15 7.74
CA ASP A 226 -16.15 19.94 8.56
C ASP A 226 -15.86 21.40 8.28
N TRP A 227 -16.83 22.11 7.69
CA TRP A 227 -16.63 23.45 7.16
C TRP A 227 -15.47 23.47 6.13
N MET A 228 -14.47 24.33 6.32
CA MET A 228 -13.26 24.39 5.48
C MET A 228 -12.08 23.59 6.05
N PHE A 229 -12.30 22.79 7.11
CA PHE A 229 -11.29 21.97 7.75
C PHE A 229 -11.34 20.53 7.23
N VAL A 230 -10.16 19.95 6.99
CA VAL A 230 -10.03 18.58 6.51
C VAL A 230 -10.19 17.62 7.67
N ASP A 231 -11.18 16.72 7.59
CA ASP A 231 -11.43 15.65 8.57
C ASP A 231 -11.53 14.29 7.85
N ALA A 232 -10.48 13.96 7.10
CA ALA A 232 -10.45 12.76 6.28
C ALA A 232 -10.50 11.51 7.17
N ALA A 233 -11.38 10.56 6.82
CA ALA A 233 -11.61 9.32 7.55
C ALA A 233 -11.20 8.09 6.72
N GLU A 234 -10.86 6.99 7.43
CA GLU A 234 -10.55 5.73 6.77
C GLU A 234 -11.77 5.15 6.03
N PRO A 235 -11.60 4.58 4.83
CA PRO A 235 -12.70 3.90 4.16
C PRO A 235 -13.18 2.68 4.94
N VAL A 236 -14.50 2.59 5.09
CA VAL A 236 -15.19 1.50 5.78
C VAL A 236 -15.98 0.65 4.78
N ASN A 237 -16.30 -0.57 5.16
CA ASN A 237 -17.30 -1.36 4.46
C ASN A 237 -18.69 -0.71 4.67
N PRO A 238 -19.39 -0.27 3.62
CA PRO A 238 -20.70 0.39 3.76
C PRO A 238 -21.77 -0.48 4.44
N PHE A 239 -21.65 -1.81 4.38
CA PHE A 239 -22.62 -2.73 4.99
C PHE A 239 -22.37 -2.96 6.50
N THR A 240 -21.11 -3.08 6.91
CA THR A 240 -20.77 -3.42 8.31
C THR A 240 -20.26 -2.22 9.11
N ASN A 241 -19.96 -1.10 8.45
CA ASN A 241 -19.31 0.08 9.01
C ASN A 241 -17.95 -0.19 9.69
N ILE A 242 -17.29 -1.30 9.33
CA ILE A 242 -15.96 -1.69 9.83
C ILE A 242 -14.89 -1.18 8.85
N SER A 243 -13.80 -0.60 9.38
CA SER A 243 -12.65 -0.16 8.58
C SER A 243 -12.08 -1.28 7.72
N LEU A 244 -11.77 -0.96 6.47
CA LEU A 244 -11.21 -1.92 5.54
C LEU A 244 -9.73 -2.16 5.82
N THR A 245 -9.34 -3.43 5.89
CA THR A 245 -7.92 -3.80 5.99
C THR A 245 -7.15 -3.39 4.73
N ARG A 246 -5.83 -3.18 4.87
CA ARG A 246 -4.95 -2.83 3.74
C ARG A 246 -5.07 -3.78 2.55
N CYS A 247 -5.21 -5.09 2.81
CA CYS A 247 -5.37 -6.09 1.75
C CYS A 247 -6.73 -5.97 1.04
N GLN A 248 -7.80 -5.69 1.79
CA GLN A 248 -9.11 -5.42 1.22
C GLN A 248 -9.08 -4.16 0.37
N LEU A 249 -8.49 -3.07 0.86
CA LEU A 249 -8.35 -1.81 0.12
C LEU A 249 -7.60 -2.00 -1.21
N TYR A 250 -6.47 -2.73 -1.20
CA TYR A 250 -5.74 -3.02 -2.43
C TYR A 250 -6.60 -3.82 -3.42
N SER A 251 -7.31 -4.83 -2.93
CA SER A 251 -8.21 -5.65 -3.76
C SER A 251 -9.36 -4.83 -4.33
N VAL A 252 -9.98 -3.96 -3.54
CA VAL A 252 -11.08 -3.08 -3.95
C VAL A 252 -10.62 -2.11 -5.02
N ILE A 253 -9.50 -1.40 -4.81
CA ILE A 253 -8.98 -0.45 -5.81
C ILE A 253 -8.63 -1.17 -7.11
N SER A 254 -8.01 -2.34 -7.06
CA SER A 254 -7.73 -3.13 -8.28
C SER A 254 -9.01 -3.55 -9.02
N GLN A 255 -10.08 -3.88 -8.29
CA GLN A 255 -11.38 -4.19 -8.90
C GLN A 255 -12.02 -2.94 -9.51
N LEU A 256 -11.97 -1.79 -8.85
CA LEU A 256 -12.45 -0.51 -9.40
C LEU A 256 -11.72 -0.13 -10.69
N GLN A 257 -10.38 -0.26 -10.70
CA GLN A 257 -9.55 -0.02 -11.89
C GLN A 257 -9.92 -0.95 -13.05
N LYS A 258 -10.27 -2.21 -12.77
CA LYS A 258 -10.74 -3.18 -13.78
C LYS A 258 -12.06 -2.74 -14.44
N TYR A 259 -12.93 -2.04 -13.72
CA TYR A 259 -14.19 -1.49 -14.23
C TYR A 259 -14.06 -0.04 -14.74
N TYR A 260 -12.83 0.46 -14.94
CA TYR A 260 -12.53 1.83 -15.37
C TYR A 260 -13.04 2.93 -14.42
N HIS A 261 -13.30 2.58 -13.15
CA HIS A 261 -13.65 3.54 -12.10
C HIS A 261 -12.38 4.06 -11.43
N PHE A 262 -11.73 5.00 -12.12
CA PHE A 262 -10.52 5.67 -11.63
C PHE A 262 -10.87 6.83 -10.68
N SER A 263 -10.02 7.03 -9.68
CA SER A 263 -10.05 8.19 -8.78
C SER A 263 -8.64 8.60 -8.42
N TRP A 264 -8.32 9.87 -8.62
CA TRP A 264 -7.02 10.40 -8.19
C TRP A 264 -6.85 10.29 -6.67
N ILE A 265 -7.93 10.42 -5.89
CA ILE A 265 -7.91 10.39 -4.42
C ILE A 265 -7.55 8.98 -3.94
N LEU A 266 -8.20 7.95 -4.49
CA LEU A 266 -7.91 6.57 -4.15
C LEU A 266 -6.47 6.18 -4.53
N ASP A 267 -5.97 6.69 -5.65
CA ASP A 267 -4.59 6.47 -6.08
C ASP A 267 -3.57 7.16 -5.18
N ARG A 268 -3.85 8.38 -4.72
CA ARG A 268 -3.03 9.09 -3.72
C ARG A 268 -3.07 8.40 -2.36
N TYR A 269 -4.23 7.93 -1.94
CA TYR A 269 -4.39 7.16 -0.70
C TYR A 269 -3.61 5.83 -0.75
N LYS A 270 -3.66 5.13 -1.88
CA LYS A 270 -2.84 3.95 -2.15
C LYS A 270 -1.34 4.27 -2.10
N SER A 271 -0.94 5.41 -2.69
CA SER A 271 0.46 5.87 -2.70
C SER A 271 0.96 6.24 -1.30
N ALA A 272 0.09 6.74 -0.42
CA ALA A 272 0.35 6.96 1.00
C ALA A 272 0.34 5.66 1.83
N GLY A 273 0.26 4.49 1.20
CA GLY A 273 0.31 3.20 1.87
C GLY A 273 -0.96 2.86 2.65
N PHE A 274 -2.10 3.48 2.32
CA PHE A 274 -3.38 3.32 3.02
C PHE A 274 -3.34 3.78 4.48
N SER A 275 -2.57 4.80 4.78
CA SER A 275 -2.54 5.43 6.09
C SER A 275 -3.16 6.81 5.99
N ILE A 276 -4.21 7.05 6.77
CA ILE A 276 -4.90 8.33 6.77
C ILE A 276 -3.98 9.47 7.21
N THR A 277 -3.11 9.23 8.20
CA THR A 277 -2.15 10.21 8.71
C THR A 277 -1.13 10.63 7.65
N TYR A 278 -0.56 9.67 6.90
CA TYR A 278 0.35 10.02 5.82
C TYR A 278 -0.37 10.67 4.65
N PHE A 279 -1.60 10.24 4.36
CA PHE A 279 -2.42 10.83 3.31
C PHE A 279 -2.76 12.29 3.59
N THR A 280 -3.24 12.60 4.80
CA THR A 280 -3.54 13.98 5.20
C THR A 280 -2.28 14.83 5.24
N LEU A 281 -1.17 14.30 5.76
CA LEU A 281 0.11 15.01 5.79
C LEU A 281 0.62 15.37 4.38
N TYR A 282 0.65 14.40 3.46
CA TYR A 282 1.24 14.62 2.13
C TYR A 282 0.34 15.39 1.17
N TYR A 283 -0.98 15.31 1.35
CA TYR A 283 -1.96 15.91 0.43
C TYR A 283 -2.82 16.98 1.10
N GLN A 284 -2.36 17.54 2.24
CA GLN A 284 -3.11 18.50 3.06
C GLN A 284 -3.68 19.66 2.24
N GLN A 285 -2.85 20.29 1.40
CA GLN A 285 -3.26 21.45 0.59
C GLN A 285 -4.36 21.08 -0.39
N MET A 286 -4.24 19.95 -1.10
CA MET A 286 -5.26 19.48 -2.05
C MET A 286 -6.57 19.14 -1.35
N LEU A 287 -6.50 18.45 -0.20
CA LEU A 287 -7.67 18.12 0.60
C LEU A 287 -8.37 19.37 1.12
N LYS A 288 -7.61 20.39 1.53
CA LYS A 288 -8.17 21.66 2.01
C LYS A 288 -8.86 22.43 0.89
N ILE A 289 -8.30 22.42 -0.32
CA ILE A 289 -8.97 23.00 -1.49
C ILE A 289 -10.28 22.27 -1.80
N GLU A 290 -10.31 20.94 -1.72
CA GLU A 290 -11.56 20.19 -1.90
C GLU A 290 -12.57 20.44 -0.77
N ALA A 291 -12.11 20.57 0.49
CA ALA A 291 -12.95 20.96 1.62
C ALA A 291 -13.61 22.33 1.38
N ILE A 292 -12.82 23.32 0.95
CA ILE A 292 -13.35 24.66 0.60
C ILE A 292 -14.39 24.54 -0.52
N LYS A 293 -14.10 23.80 -1.59
CA LYS A 293 -15.06 23.61 -2.69
C LYS A 293 -16.35 22.98 -2.19
N ASN A 294 -16.26 21.92 -1.38
CA ASN A 294 -17.40 21.20 -0.84
C ASN A 294 -18.26 22.07 0.08
N HIS A 295 -17.63 22.88 0.94
CA HIS A 295 -18.31 23.83 1.81
C HIS A 295 -19.21 24.78 1.00
N PHE A 296 -18.65 25.44 -0.02
CA PHE A 296 -19.43 26.36 -0.85
C PHE A 296 -20.46 25.69 -1.77
N THR A 297 -20.36 24.39 -2.06
CA THR A 297 -21.33 23.68 -2.92
C THR A 297 -22.44 22.97 -2.14
N ASN A 298 -22.10 22.32 -1.03
CA ASN A 298 -23.00 21.41 -0.31
C ASN A 298 -23.61 22.06 0.94
N GLU A 299 -22.90 22.97 1.61
CA GLU A 299 -23.28 23.55 2.89
C GLU A 299 -23.75 25.01 2.74
N LYS A 300 -24.81 25.25 1.96
CA LYS A 300 -25.25 26.61 1.60
C LYS A 300 -25.50 27.51 2.81
N ASP A 301 -26.09 26.99 3.87
CA ASP A 301 -26.44 27.80 5.05
C ASP A 301 -25.19 28.26 5.81
N LEU A 302 -24.24 27.35 6.03
CA LEU A 302 -22.96 27.68 6.67
C LEU A 302 -22.10 28.57 5.75
N ALA A 303 -22.14 28.31 4.45
CA ALA A 303 -21.42 29.12 3.47
C ALA A 303 -21.96 30.56 3.41
N ASN A 304 -23.25 30.80 3.64
CA ASN A 304 -23.81 32.15 3.75
C ASN A 304 -23.12 32.92 4.88
N GLU A 305 -22.96 32.32 6.06
CA GLU A 305 -22.28 32.95 7.19
C GLU A 305 -20.81 33.22 6.85
N THR A 306 -20.11 32.27 6.24
CA THR A 306 -18.72 32.46 5.79
C THR A 306 -18.59 33.62 4.80
N VAL A 307 -19.53 33.76 3.85
CA VAL A 307 -19.53 34.86 2.88
C VAL A 307 -19.86 36.20 3.54
N ILE A 308 -20.75 36.18 4.53
CA ILE A 308 -21.08 37.37 5.32
C ILE A 308 -19.87 37.84 6.12
N ASP A 309 -19.18 36.94 6.83
CA ASP A 309 -17.98 37.27 7.60
C ASP A 309 -16.88 37.79 6.68
N PHE A 310 -16.73 37.15 5.51
CA PHE A 310 -15.83 37.61 4.46
C PHE A 310 -16.18 39.03 3.99
N PHE A 311 -17.43 39.29 3.63
CA PHE A 311 -17.90 40.62 3.26
C PHE A 311 -17.67 41.65 4.37
N ASN A 312 -18.02 41.30 5.62
CA ASN A 312 -17.90 42.17 6.77
C ASN A 312 -16.46 42.61 7.00
N SER A 313 -15.49 41.68 6.91
CA SER A 313 -14.06 42.00 7.07
C SER A 313 -13.60 43.09 6.09
N TYR A 314 -13.92 42.94 4.81
CA TYR A 314 -13.56 43.93 3.78
C TYR A 314 -14.39 45.22 3.86
N ALA A 315 -15.63 45.14 4.32
CA ALA A 315 -16.48 46.31 4.52
C ALA A 315 -15.95 47.18 5.67
N ASP A 316 -15.44 46.54 6.73
CA ASP A 316 -14.86 47.22 7.89
C ASP A 316 -13.54 47.91 7.54
N ASP A 317 -12.72 47.32 6.66
CA ASP A 317 -11.47 47.92 6.16
C ASP A 317 -11.66 49.23 5.35
N VAL A 318 -12.87 49.46 4.81
CA VAL A 318 -13.21 50.61 3.95
C VAL A 318 -14.24 51.53 4.61
N ASP A 319 -14.51 51.36 5.91
CA ASP A 319 -15.50 52.13 6.67
C ASP A 319 -16.91 52.13 6.01
N PHE A 320 -17.35 50.97 5.51
CA PHE A 320 -18.62 50.84 4.81
C PHE A 320 -19.82 51.16 5.73
N PRO A 321 -20.82 51.96 5.29
CA PRO A 321 -21.92 52.37 6.18
C PRO A 321 -22.73 51.19 6.73
N THR A 322 -22.95 51.19 8.05
CA THR A 322 -23.61 50.10 8.78
C THR A 322 -24.99 49.74 8.21
N GLU A 323 -25.81 50.73 7.85
CA GLU A 323 -27.13 50.49 7.27
C GLU A 323 -27.06 49.70 5.96
N ARG A 324 -26.06 50.00 5.12
CA ARG A 324 -25.87 49.33 3.83
C ARG A 324 -25.28 47.94 4.02
N LYS A 325 -24.36 47.77 4.99
CA LYS A 325 -23.85 46.47 5.43
C LYS A 325 -25.00 45.54 5.80
N LEU A 326 -25.98 46.02 6.57
CA LEU A 326 -27.18 45.27 6.96
C LEU A 326 -28.08 44.89 5.75
N ARG A 327 -28.22 45.77 4.75
CA ARG A 327 -28.97 45.45 3.51
C ARG A 327 -28.30 44.31 2.74
N VAL A 328 -26.98 44.36 2.55
CA VAL A 328 -26.21 43.30 1.87
C VAL A 328 -26.27 41.99 2.66
N TYR A 329 -26.11 42.06 3.98
CA TYR A 329 -26.29 40.91 4.88
C TYR A 329 -27.65 40.24 4.69
N HIS A 330 -28.72 41.04 4.72
CA HIS A 330 -30.08 40.52 4.53
C HIS A 330 -30.26 39.92 3.13
N LEU A 331 -29.70 40.54 2.09
CA LEU A 331 -29.72 40.04 0.72
C LEU A 331 -29.02 38.68 0.59
N ILE A 332 -27.85 38.50 1.21
CA ILE A 332 -27.11 37.23 1.16
C ILE A 332 -27.92 36.11 1.84
N ARG A 333 -28.50 36.38 3.02
CA ARG A 333 -29.31 35.38 3.75
C ARG A 333 -30.62 35.03 3.06
N THR A 334 -31.35 36.03 2.54
CA THR A 334 -32.69 35.81 1.98
C THR A 334 -32.67 35.34 0.53
N ASN A 335 -31.71 35.81 -0.26
CA ASN A 335 -31.68 35.61 -1.71
C ASN A 335 -30.33 35.05 -2.19
N PRO A 336 -30.02 33.77 -1.91
CA PRO A 336 -28.77 33.13 -2.34
C PRO A 336 -28.62 33.04 -3.86
N CYS A 337 -29.74 33.08 -4.59
CA CYS A 337 -29.76 33.03 -6.05
C CYS A 337 -29.46 34.37 -6.73
N HIS A 338 -29.46 35.48 -5.98
CA HIS A 338 -29.21 36.81 -6.50
C HIS A 338 -27.82 36.91 -7.15
N SER A 339 -27.69 37.69 -8.24
CA SER A 339 -26.44 37.81 -9.00
C SER A 339 -25.29 38.31 -8.12
N LEU A 340 -25.55 39.32 -7.29
CA LEU A 340 -24.57 39.87 -6.34
C LEU A 340 -24.11 38.82 -5.31
N THR A 341 -25.05 38.05 -4.75
CA THR A 341 -24.74 36.99 -3.78
C THR A 341 -23.86 35.93 -4.43
N LYS A 342 -24.19 35.49 -5.65
CA LYS A 342 -23.35 34.54 -6.41
C LYS A 342 -21.94 35.07 -6.68
N GLN A 343 -21.79 36.37 -6.95
CA GLN A 343 -20.47 36.99 -7.14
C GLN A 343 -19.67 36.96 -5.83
N TRP A 344 -20.27 37.33 -4.70
CA TRP A 344 -19.63 37.23 -3.39
C TRP A 344 -19.22 35.80 -3.03
N TYR A 345 -20.09 34.82 -3.28
CA TYR A 345 -19.78 33.41 -3.13
C TYR A 345 -18.57 32.97 -3.97
N SER A 346 -18.55 33.36 -5.25
CA SER A 346 -17.45 33.03 -6.14
C SER A 346 -16.15 33.68 -5.69
N LEU A 347 -16.18 34.96 -5.29
CA LEU A 347 -14.99 35.68 -4.83
C LEU A 347 -14.47 35.12 -3.51
N ALA A 348 -15.33 34.87 -2.53
CA ALA A 348 -14.95 34.28 -1.25
C ALA A 348 -14.30 32.91 -1.47
N LYS A 349 -14.93 32.04 -2.26
CA LYS A 349 -14.39 30.73 -2.61
C LYS A 349 -13.02 30.83 -3.27
N GLU A 350 -12.88 31.65 -4.32
CA GLU A 350 -11.61 31.79 -5.04
C GLU A 350 -10.53 32.44 -4.19
N TYR A 351 -10.91 33.36 -3.29
CA TYR A 351 -9.99 33.98 -2.33
C TYR A 351 -9.40 32.94 -1.39
N TYR A 352 -10.24 32.16 -0.70
CA TYR A 352 -9.75 31.14 0.22
C TYR A 352 -8.94 30.04 -0.49
N ILE A 353 -9.30 29.66 -1.72
CA ILE A 353 -8.49 28.74 -2.52
C ILE A 353 -7.12 29.36 -2.85
N SER A 354 -7.09 30.64 -3.24
CA SER A 354 -5.85 31.35 -3.59
C SER A 354 -4.94 31.52 -2.37
N GLU A 355 -5.53 31.80 -1.20
CA GLU A 355 -4.84 31.82 0.09
C GLU A 355 -4.20 30.47 0.39
N GLN A 356 -4.93 29.36 0.24
CA GLN A 356 -4.34 28.03 0.46
C GLN A 356 -3.25 27.67 -0.55
N LEU A 357 -3.29 28.24 -1.75
CA LEU A 357 -2.25 28.07 -2.77
C LEU A 357 -1.04 29.00 -2.57
N ASN A 358 -1.13 29.99 -1.67
CA ASN A 358 -0.17 31.09 -1.52
C ASN A 358 0.08 31.87 -2.83
N ASP A 359 -0.95 32.02 -3.67
CA ASP A 359 -0.83 32.77 -4.93
C ASP A 359 -1.11 34.26 -4.70
N LEU A 360 -0.07 34.99 -4.30
CA LEU A 360 -0.15 36.43 -3.99
C LEU A 360 -0.67 37.27 -5.15
N THR A 361 -0.35 36.89 -6.39
CA THR A 361 -0.79 37.64 -7.58
C THR A 361 -2.29 37.53 -7.76
N ARG A 362 -2.83 36.32 -7.55
CA ARG A 362 -4.27 36.06 -7.62
C ARG A 362 -5.02 36.72 -6.48
N ILE A 363 -4.47 36.71 -5.26
CA ILE A 363 -5.05 37.41 -4.11
C ILE A 363 -5.14 38.91 -4.37
N ALA A 364 -4.10 39.53 -4.92
CA ALA A 364 -4.10 40.95 -5.26
C ALA A 364 -5.18 41.29 -6.29
N LEU A 365 -5.30 40.48 -7.36
CA LEU A 365 -6.35 40.65 -8.37
C LEU A 365 -7.76 40.48 -7.78
N LEU A 366 -7.97 39.46 -6.94
CA LEU A 366 -9.24 39.24 -6.25
C LEU A 366 -9.59 40.41 -5.34
N THR A 367 -8.60 40.99 -4.65
CA THR A 367 -8.81 42.17 -3.80
C THR A 367 -9.32 43.36 -4.62
N CYS A 368 -8.76 43.62 -5.81
CA CYS A 368 -9.27 44.65 -6.72
C CYS A 368 -10.72 44.39 -7.14
N TYR A 369 -11.08 43.13 -7.44
CA TYR A 369 -12.45 42.76 -7.78
C TYR A 369 -13.41 42.94 -6.60
N ILE A 370 -12.97 42.62 -5.37
CA ILE A 370 -13.73 42.83 -4.15
C ILE A 370 -14.01 44.31 -3.93
N THR A 371 -13.01 45.19 -4.06
CA THR A 371 -13.19 46.64 -3.95
C THR A 371 -14.17 47.18 -4.99
N SER A 372 -14.09 46.72 -6.23
CA SER A 372 -15.05 47.06 -7.28
C SER A 372 -16.47 46.58 -6.95
N LEU A 373 -16.60 45.36 -6.42
CA LEU A 373 -17.88 44.80 -6.01
C LEU A 373 -18.50 45.53 -4.81
N LEU A 374 -17.67 45.97 -3.85
CA LEU A 374 -18.10 46.81 -2.72
C LEU A 374 -18.69 48.14 -3.23
N ASN A 375 -18.01 48.80 -4.17
CA ASN A 375 -18.51 50.04 -4.77
C ASN A 375 -19.83 49.82 -5.52
N ASN A 376 -19.98 48.70 -6.23
CA ASN A 376 -21.25 48.36 -6.89
C ASN A 376 -22.36 48.06 -5.87
N SER A 377 -22.03 47.36 -4.79
CA SER A 377 -22.96 47.07 -3.68
C SER A 377 -23.40 48.36 -2.98
N TYR A 378 -22.51 49.34 -2.89
CA TYR A 378 -22.81 50.68 -2.38
C TYR A 378 -23.88 51.36 -3.24
N ILE A 379 -23.75 51.31 -4.57
CA ILE A 379 -24.71 51.94 -5.50
C ILE A 379 -26.08 51.25 -5.44
N LEU A 380 -26.11 49.92 -5.41
CA LEU A 380 -27.36 49.13 -5.41
C LEU A 380 -28.14 49.22 -4.10
N THR A 381 -27.50 49.72 -3.04
CA THR A 381 -28.13 49.89 -1.72
C THR A 381 -28.55 51.33 -1.44
N VAL A 382 -28.35 52.26 -2.36
CA VAL A 382 -29.02 53.59 -2.37
C VAL A 382 -30.42 53.40 -2.90
#